data_AF-A0A7J3AAS3-F1
#
_entry.id   AF-A0A7J3AAS3-F1
#
_cell.length_a   1.000
_cell.length_b   1.000
_cell.length_c   1.000
_cell.angle_alpha   90.00
_cell.angle_beta   90.00
_cell.angle_gamma   90.00
#
_symmetry.space_group_name_H-M   'P 1'
#
loop_
_entity.id
_entity.type
_entity.pdbx_description
1 polymer ?
#
loop_
_entity_poly.entity_id
_entity_poly.type
_entity_poly.pdbx_seq_one_letter_code
_entity_poly.pdbx_strand_id
1 'polypeptide(L)' 'MDYKELASKAQELRSELLRLRTAAARGTLRKESGKIRSVRRTLARVLTIMREKELAAKGGGSK' A
#
# COMPACT_ATOMS: atom_id res chain seq x y z
N MET A 1 5.15 12.10 8.32
CA MET A 1 3.92 11.37 7.98
C MET A 1 3.32 10.76 9.23
N ASP A 2 2.15 11.27 9.59
CA ASP A 2 1.35 10.74 10.69
C ASP A 2 0.77 9.35 10.34
N TYR A 3 0.40 8.55 11.34
CA TYR A 3 -0.20 7.23 11.10
C TYR A 3 -1.50 7.34 10.28
N LYS A 4 -2.29 8.39 10.51
CA LYS A 4 -3.54 8.65 9.76
C LYS A 4 -3.28 8.92 8.28
N GLU A 5 -2.20 9.63 7.96
CA GLU A 5 -1.79 9.89 6.58
C GLU A 5 -1.33 8.61 5.88
N LEU A 6 -0.56 7.76 6.56
CA LEU A 6 -0.14 6.47 6.03
C LEU A 6 -1.34 5.54 5.78
N ALA A 7 -2.32 5.54 6.70
CA ALA A 7 -3.55 4.78 6.55
C ALA A 7 -4.39 5.28 5.35
N SER A 8 -4.55 6.59 5.18
CA SER A 8 -5.25 7.18 4.02
C SER A 8 -4.54 6.77 2.71
N LYS A 9 -3.21 6.93 2.67
CA LYS A 9 -2.40 6.57 1.50
C LYS A 9 -2.49 5.08 1.18
N ALA A 10 -2.53 4.21 2.18
CA ALA A 10 -2.74 2.78 1.98
C ALA A 10 -4.14 2.49 1.40
N GLN A 11 -5.18 3.19 1.83
CA GLN A 11 -6.54 3.05 1.29
C GLN A 11 -6.60 3.50 -0.19
N GLU A 12 -5.98 4.62 -0.52
CA GLU A 12 -5.88 5.13 -1.89
C GLU A 12 -5.19 4.11 -2.80
N LEU A 13 -4.02 3.61 -2.39
CA LEU A 13 -3.26 2.60 -3.14
C LEU A 13 -4.03 1.28 -3.30
N ARG A 14 -4.81 0.86 -2.29
CA ARG A 14 -5.70 -0.31 -2.41
C ARG A 14 -6.81 -0.09 -3.43
N SER A 15 -7.40 1.10 -3.44
CA SER A 15 -8.46 1.47 -4.39
C SER A 15 -7.93 1.53 -5.82
N GLU A 16 -6.75 2.11 -6.01
CA GLU A 16 -6.04 2.12 -7.29
C GLU A 16 -5.71 0.69 -7.75
N LEU A 17 -5.18 -0.15 -6.86
CA LEU A 17 -4.86 -1.53 -7.18
C LEU A 17 -6.10 -2.32 -7.60
N LEU A 18 -7.25 -2.11 -6.95
CA LEU A 18 -8.52 -2.73 -7.33
C LEU A 18 -8.96 -2.30 -8.74
N ARG A 19 -8.90 -1.00 -9.04
CA ARG A 19 -9.22 -0.48 -10.39
C ARG A 19 -8.33 -1.10 -11.45
N LEU A 20 -7.01 -1.16 -11.21
CA LEU A 20 -6.07 -1.75 -12.16
C LEU A 20 -6.30 -3.26 -12.33
N ARG A 21 -6.60 -4.00 -11.26
CA ARG A 21 -6.91 -5.44 -11.33
C ARG A 21 -8.20 -5.72 -12.08
N THR A 22 -9.25 -4.93 -11.86
CA THR A 22 -10.53 -5.09 -12.59
C THR A 22 -10.36 -4.78 -14.08
N ALA A 23 -9.61 -3.75 -14.42
CA ALA A 23 -9.33 -3.44 -15.83
C ALA A 23 -8.37 -4.45 -16.49
N ALA A 24 -7.45 -5.06 -15.73
CA ALA A 24 -6.66 -6.20 -16.20
C ALA A 24 -7.50 -7.45 -16.45
N ALA A 25 -8.44 -7.76 -15.55
CA ALA A 25 -9.36 -8.88 -15.71
C ALA A 25 -10.26 -8.71 -16.95
N ARG A 26 -10.66 -7.46 -17.27
CA ARG A 26 -11.38 -7.13 -18.51
C ARG A 26 -10.51 -7.16 -19.78
N GLY A 27 -9.20 -7.39 -19.67
CA GLY A 27 -8.28 -7.41 -20.81
C GLY A 27 -7.99 -6.03 -21.41
N THR A 28 -8.39 -4.94 -20.77
CA THR A 28 -8.18 -3.57 -21.29
C THR A 28 -6.85 -2.97 -20.86
N LEU A 29 -6.16 -3.56 -19.87
CA LEU A 29 -4.81 -3.15 -19.47
C LEU A 29 -3.76 -3.68 -20.46
N ARG A 30 -3.39 -2.84 -21.43
CA ARG A 30 -2.23 -3.09 -22.30
C ARG A 30 -0.94 -2.60 -21.61
N LYS A 31 -0.48 -1.39 -21.97
CA LYS A 31 0.78 -0.79 -21.50
C LYS A 31 0.79 -0.46 -19.99
N GLU A 32 -0.36 -0.40 -19.35
CA GLU A 32 -0.47 -0.05 -17.92
C GLU A 32 -0.36 -1.24 -16.96
N SER A 33 -0.21 -2.47 -17.46
CA SER A 33 -0.01 -3.69 -16.65
C SER A 33 1.18 -3.58 -15.67
N GLY A 34 2.24 -2.84 -16.06
CA GLY A 34 3.38 -2.55 -15.18
C GLY A 34 3.04 -1.72 -13.94
N LYS A 35 1.98 -0.90 -13.99
CA LYS A 35 1.52 -0.08 -12.85
C LYS A 35 1.05 -0.94 -11.69
N ILE A 36 0.44 -2.11 -11.96
CA ILE A 36 0.01 -3.05 -10.91
C ILE A 36 1.17 -3.45 -10.00
N ARG A 37 2.33 -3.78 -10.59
CA ARG A 37 3.52 -4.17 -9.81
C ARG A 37 4.05 -2.99 -9.01
N SER A 38 4.07 -1.79 -9.59
CA SER A 38 4.51 -0.57 -8.91
C SER A 38 3.62 -0.25 -7.70
N VAL A 39 2.30 -0.14 -7.90
CA VAL A 39 1.30 0.17 -6.85
C VAL A 39 1.37 -0.86 -5.72
N ARG A 40 1.50 -2.16 -6.05
CA ARG A 40 1.64 -3.23 -5.05
C ARG A 40 2.88 -3.05 -4.18
N ARG A 41 4.04 -2.72 -4.77
CA ARG A 41 5.28 -2.48 -4.04
C ARG A 41 5.17 -1.24 -3.15
N THR A 42 4.55 -0.17 -3.66
CA THR A 42 4.33 1.05 -2.87
C THR A 42 3.42 0.79 -1.68
N LEU A 43 2.31 0.06 -1.87
CA LEU A 43 1.43 -0.35 -0.77
C LEU A 43 2.16 -1.16 0.28
N ALA A 44 2.98 -2.14 -0.14
CA ALA A 44 3.77 -2.94 0.79
C ALA A 44 4.71 -2.08 1.65
N ARG A 45 5.42 -1.12 1.05
CA ARG A 45 6.30 -0.19 1.79
C ARG A 45 5.54 0.65 2.81
N VAL A 46 4.37 1.17 2.46
CA VAL A 46 3.53 1.95 3.39
C VAL A 46 3.13 1.09 4.58
N LEU A 47 2.69 -0.14 4.35
CA LEU A 47 2.31 -1.07 5.41
C LEU A 47 3.51 -1.47 6.28
N THR A 48 4.70 -1.65 5.70
CA THR A 48 5.93 -1.91 6.46
C THR A 48 6.25 -0.74 7.40
N ILE A 49 6.22 0.50 6.91
CA ILE A 49 6.47 1.69 7.75
C ILE A 49 5.45 1.80 8.88
N MET A 50 4.16 1.53 8.60
CA MET A 50 3.12 1.50 9.63
C MET A 50 3.43 0.45 10.71
N ARG A 51 3.87 -0.74 10.31
CA ARG A 51 4.23 -1.83 11.23
C ARG A 51 5.47 -1.51 12.04
N GLU A 52 6.51 -0.92 11.44
CA GLU A 52 7.72 -0.49 12.15
C GLU A 52 7.39 0.55 13.21
N LYS A 53 6.53 1.52 12.89
CA LYS A 53 6.04 2.51 13.86
C LYS A 53 5.25 1.87 15.00
N GLU A 54 4.39 0.90 14.69
CA GLU A 54 3.63 0.14 15.70
C GLU A 54 4.57 -0.65 16.63
N LEU A 55 5.58 -1.31 16.07
CA LEU A 55 6.58 -2.08 16.82
C LEU A 55 7.46 -1.18 17.66
N ALA A 56 7.88 -0.01 17.16
CA ALA A 56 8.63 0.97 17.94
C ALA A 56 7.81 1.51 19.13
N ALA A 57 6.51 1.75 18.94
CA ALA A 57 5.61 2.17 20.01
C ALA A 57 5.40 1.05 21.06
N LYS A 58 5.37 -0.22 20.65
CA LYS A 58 5.22 -1.39 21.54
C LYS A 58 6.52 -1.81 22.22
N GLY A 59 7.67 -1.62 21.58
CA GLY A 59 8.99 -2.06 22.04
C GLY A 59 9.60 -1.20 23.16
N GLY A 60 8.98 -0.06 23.50
CA GLY A 60 9.39 0.78 24.62
C GLY A 60 9.02 0.24 26.01
N GLY A 61 8.28 -0.88 26.09
CA GLY A 61 7.82 -1.48 27.35
C GLY A 61 8.63 -2.69 27.84
N SER A 62 9.81 -2.94 27.26
CA SER A 62 10.71 -4.02 27.71
C SER A 62 12.08 -3.45 28.03
N LYS A 63 12.13 -2.59 29.04
CA LYS A 63 13.33 -2.31 29.83
C LYS A 63 12.93 -1.90 31.23
#